data_AF-A0AAV4X6E7-F1
#
_entry.id   AF-A0AAV4X6E7-F1
#
_cell.length_a   1.000
_cell.length_b   1.000
_cell.length_c   1.000
_cell.angle_alpha   90.00
_cell.angle_beta   90.00
_cell.angle_gamma   90.00
#
_symmetry.space_group_name_H-M   'P 1'
#
loop_
_entity.id
_entity.type
_entity.pdbx_description
1 polymer ?
#
loop_
_entity_poly.entity_id
_entity_poly.type
_entity_poly.pdbx_seq_one_letter_code
_entity_poly.pdbx_strand_id
1 'polypeptide(L)'
;MMDPVNANEIYQSLLKNEDAFMQLQKLVLQAEEFHAKNSDYDIIKEYMQLSGNCQELIPYIKELSTCDSYIIMLAMSLLNAVCHIFIRLASDLHVFIAAGTSIVNDILSYGMKTIYNFLKMKQKASRTKSALHLLTSMIALGNPIALQVVSKLNFSNPEFSRLLNRTNFSEDEDVRTAFLNLIVLIITVSNNNTIRQIVEVKESPNTVITNILKSIPKPYSEPLMSELVVSILKAELARREADVPVTEVECYSTKASTSALLDISHLEKKRHLRNKKIY
;
A
#
# COMPACT_ATOMS: atom_id res chain seq x y z
N MET A 1 -7.12 16.94 -26.59
CA MET A 1 -6.98 15.48 -26.76
C MET A 1 -5.50 15.21 -26.67
N MET A 2 -4.98 14.71 -25.56
CA MET A 2 -3.59 14.24 -25.49
C MET A 2 -3.51 13.00 -26.39
N ASP A 3 -2.49 12.92 -27.25
CA ASP A 3 -2.25 11.73 -28.06
C ASP A 3 -2.19 10.49 -27.16
N PRO A 4 -2.71 9.33 -27.59
CA PRO A 4 -2.67 8.11 -26.80
C PRO A 4 -1.20 7.77 -26.54
N VAL A 5 -0.78 7.95 -25.28
CA VAL A 5 0.58 7.64 -24.84
C VAL A 5 0.79 6.15 -25.01
N ASN A 6 1.81 5.79 -25.80
CA ASN A 6 2.11 4.42 -26.11
C ASN A 6 3.07 3.83 -25.06
N ALA A 7 2.72 2.67 -24.48
CA ALA A 7 3.59 1.95 -23.54
C ALA A 7 4.99 1.67 -24.12
N ASN A 8 5.10 1.46 -25.43
CA ASN A 8 6.37 1.29 -26.14
C ASN A 8 7.21 2.57 -26.14
N GLU A 9 6.61 3.74 -26.27
CA GLU A 9 7.37 5.01 -26.17
C GLU A 9 7.95 5.17 -24.77
N ILE A 10 7.15 4.92 -23.73
CA ILE A 10 7.61 4.96 -22.33
C ILE A 10 8.78 3.98 -22.14
N TYR A 11 8.60 2.72 -22.55
CA TYR A 11 9.61 1.69 -22.42
C TYR A 11 10.92 2.06 -23.15
N GLN A 12 10.84 2.48 -24.41
CA GLN A 12 12.01 2.83 -25.21
C GLN A 12 12.74 4.07 -24.65
N SER A 13 12.03 5.07 -24.17
CA SER A 13 12.63 6.25 -23.56
C SER A 13 13.32 5.93 -22.24
N LEU A 14 12.71 5.10 -21.38
CA LEU A 14 13.35 4.64 -20.14
C LEU A 14 14.59 3.79 -20.41
N LEU A 15 14.55 2.93 -21.43
CA LEU A 15 15.72 2.13 -21.84
C LEU A 15 16.90 3.01 -22.27
N LYS A 16 16.62 4.14 -22.93
CA LYS A 16 17.63 5.10 -23.41
C LYS A 16 18.04 6.14 -22.36
N ASN A 17 17.38 6.18 -21.20
CA ASN A 17 17.51 7.24 -20.21
C ASN A 17 17.13 8.64 -20.71
N GLU A 18 16.13 8.70 -21.59
CA GLU A 18 15.60 9.94 -22.16
C GLU A 18 14.31 10.35 -21.44
N ASP A 19 14.25 11.59 -20.93
CA ASP A 19 13.05 12.19 -20.33
C ASP A 19 12.34 11.33 -19.26
N ALA A 20 13.11 10.54 -18.48
CA ALA A 20 12.58 9.54 -17.55
C ALA A 20 11.51 10.08 -16.60
N PHE A 21 11.70 11.30 -16.07
CA PHE A 21 10.70 11.95 -15.21
C PHE A 21 9.35 12.11 -15.92
N MET A 22 9.35 12.60 -17.16
CA MET A 22 8.13 12.83 -17.94
C MET A 22 7.47 11.50 -18.32
N GLN A 23 8.25 10.49 -18.67
CA GLN A 23 7.71 9.18 -19.07
C GLN A 23 7.10 8.42 -17.88
N LEU A 24 7.76 8.45 -16.72
CA LEU A 24 7.19 7.89 -15.49
C LEU A 24 5.93 8.65 -15.07
N GLN A 25 5.89 9.97 -15.22
CA GLN A 25 4.69 10.74 -14.93
C GLN A 25 3.53 10.39 -15.87
N LYS A 26 3.80 10.22 -17.18
CA LYS A 26 2.79 9.74 -18.14
C LYS A 26 2.28 8.36 -17.77
N LEU A 27 3.17 7.44 -17.38
CA LEU A 27 2.81 6.09 -16.94
C LEU A 27 1.86 6.14 -15.75
N VAL A 28 2.17 6.95 -14.73
CA VAL A 28 1.34 7.14 -13.54
C VAL A 28 -0.03 7.70 -13.92
N LEU A 29 -0.09 8.79 -14.68
CA LEU A 29 -1.34 9.42 -15.08
C LEU A 29 -2.25 8.46 -15.84
N GLN A 30 -1.70 7.70 -16.80
CA GLN A 30 -2.48 6.72 -17.56
C GLN A 30 -2.95 5.56 -16.67
N ALA A 31 -2.14 5.13 -15.70
CA ALA A 31 -2.55 4.11 -14.74
C ALA A 31 -3.67 4.60 -13.82
N GLU A 32 -3.61 5.86 -13.38
CA GLU A 32 -4.68 6.51 -12.61
C GLU A 32 -5.98 6.61 -13.42
N GLU A 33 -5.95 7.01 -14.69
CA GLU A 33 -7.13 7.05 -15.56
C GLU A 33 -7.76 5.66 -15.76
N PHE A 34 -6.92 4.63 -15.93
CA PHE A 34 -7.39 3.25 -16.01
C PHE A 34 -8.07 2.80 -14.71
N HIS A 35 -7.43 3.03 -13.57
CA HIS A 35 -7.97 2.69 -12.25
C HIS A 35 -9.25 3.44 -11.91
N ALA A 36 -9.36 4.71 -12.33
CA ALA A 36 -10.56 5.52 -12.19
C ALA A 36 -11.71 5.09 -13.13
N LYS A 37 -11.47 4.14 -14.04
CA LYS A 37 -12.41 3.72 -15.10
C LYS A 37 -12.77 4.85 -16.06
N ASN A 38 -11.89 5.82 -16.19
CA ASN A 38 -11.99 6.88 -17.19
C ASN A 38 -11.39 6.46 -18.54
N SER A 39 -10.61 5.38 -18.55
CA SER A 39 -9.97 4.79 -19.73
C SER A 39 -10.04 3.27 -19.66
N ASP A 40 -10.32 2.62 -20.78
CA ASP A 40 -10.24 1.15 -20.92
C ASP A 40 -8.80 0.68 -21.24
N TYR A 41 -7.87 1.61 -21.40
CA TYR A 41 -6.49 1.32 -21.78
C TYR A 41 -5.62 0.98 -20.56
N ASP A 42 -5.28 -0.29 -20.40
CA ASP A 42 -4.39 -0.78 -19.34
C ASP A 42 -2.91 -0.59 -19.70
N ILE A 43 -2.42 0.63 -19.48
CA ILE A 43 -1.02 1.00 -19.76
C ILE A 43 -0.02 0.12 -19.01
N ILE A 44 -0.33 -0.30 -17.77
CA ILE A 44 0.59 -1.08 -16.95
C ILE A 44 0.73 -2.49 -17.52
N LYS A 45 -0.37 -3.12 -17.92
CA LYS A 45 -0.32 -4.44 -18.55
C LYS A 45 0.50 -4.42 -19.83
N GLU A 46 0.31 -3.44 -20.70
CA GLU A 46 1.10 -3.34 -21.94
C GLU A 46 2.57 -3.05 -21.65
N TYR A 47 2.87 -2.13 -20.73
CA TYR A 47 4.23 -1.86 -20.29
C TYR A 47 4.94 -3.11 -19.75
N MET A 48 4.25 -3.90 -18.91
CA MET A 48 4.79 -5.16 -18.37
C MET A 48 5.02 -6.22 -19.45
N GLN A 49 4.17 -6.26 -20.49
CA GLN A 49 4.36 -7.18 -21.63
C GLN A 49 5.60 -6.83 -22.47
N LEU A 50 5.90 -5.54 -22.61
CA LEU A 50 7.09 -5.07 -23.35
C LEU A 50 8.37 -5.24 -22.53
N SER A 51 8.33 -4.83 -21.26
CA SER A 51 9.48 -4.82 -20.38
C SER A 51 9.84 -6.23 -19.88
N GLY A 52 8.83 -7.03 -19.52
CA GLY A 52 8.97 -8.37 -18.95
C GLY A 52 9.53 -8.41 -17.52
N ASN A 53 10.63 -7.70 -17.26
CA ASN A 53 11.36 -7.73 -15.99
C ASN A 53 11.73 -6.36 -15.40
N CYS A 54 11.36 -5.25 -16.05
CA CYS A 54 11.62 -3.88 -15.60
C CYS A 54 13.10 -3.55 -15.35
N GLN A 55 14.01 -4.15 -16.12
CA GLN A 55 15.45 -3.86 -16.00
C GLN A 55 15.81 -2.40 -16.25
N GLU A 56 15.05 -1.72 -17.11
CA GLU A 56 15.19 -0.30 -17.41
C GLU A 56 14.89 0.60 -16.19
N LEU A 57 14.20 0.11 -15.15
CA LEU A 57 13.95 0.87 -13.93
C LEU A 57 15.12 0.83 -12.95
N ILE A 58 16.02 -0.16 -13.06
CA ILE A 58 17.11 -0.40 -12.11
C ILE A 58 18.05 0.81 -11.95
N PRO A 59 18.49 1.50 -13.03
CA PRO A 59 19.34 2.69 -12.89
C PRO A 59 18.70 3.76 -12.01
N TYR A 60 17.41 4.05 -12.21
CA TYR A 60 16.68 5.06 -11.43
C TYR A 60 16.47 4.61 -9.98
N ILE A 61 16.26 3.32 -9.73
CA ILE A 61 16.16 2.78 -8.38
C ILE A 61 17.49 2.95 -7.63
N LYS A 62 18.63 2.73 -8.30
CA LYS A 62 19.95 2.95 -7.71
C LYS A 62 20.19 4.43 -7.37
N GLU A 63 19.70 5.34 -8.20
CA GLU A 63 19.77 6.79 -7.94
C GLU A 63 18.99 7.21 -6.69
N LEU A 64 18.01 6.43 -6.22
CA LEU A 64 17.32 6.70 -4.94
C LEU A 64 18.26 6.72 -3.72
N SER A 65 19.48 6.19 -3.83
CA SER A 65 20.44 6.18 -2.71
C SER A 65 21.06 7.56 -2.40
N THR A 66 21.06 8.48 -3.37
CA THR A 66 21.78 9.76 -3.27
C THR A 66 20.97 10.83 -2.53
N CYS A 67 19.64 10.84 -2.68
CA CYS A 67 18.70 11.80 -2.05
C CYS A 67 18.91 13.29 -2.45
N ASP A 68 19.35 13.61 -3.66
CA ASP A 68 19.52 15.01 -4.09
C ASP A 68 18.20 15.69 -4.47
N SER A 69 18.13 17.03 -4.35
CA SER A 69 16.90 17.81 -4.52
C SER A 69 16.29 17.73 -5.92
N TYR A 70 17.12 17.72 -6.96
CA TYR A 70 16.72 17.52 -8.36
C TYR A 70 16.12 16.12 -8.58
N ILE A 71 16.66 15.12 -7.88
CA ILE A 71 16.25 13.72 -7.97
C ILE A 71 14.90 13.49 -7.25
N ILE A 72 14.43 14.40 -6.39
CA ILE A 72 13.17 14.21 -5.66
C ILE A 72 11.96 14.05 -6.59
N MET A 73 11.89 14.82 -7.68
CA MET A 73 10.76 14.73 -8.62
C MET A 73 10.78 13.40 -9.38
N LEU A 74 11.96 13.00 -9.88
CA LEU A 74 12.16 11.70 -10.51
C LEU A 74 11.85 10.55 -9.55
N ALA A 75 12.36 10.62 -8.33
CA ALA A 75 12.10 9.63 -7.28
C ALA A 75 10.60 9.49 -7.02
N MET A 76 9.88 10.61 -6.86
CA MET A 76 8.42 10.59 -6.68
C MET A 76 7.70 9.89 -7.83
N SER A 77 8.01 10.25 -9.08
CA SER A 77 7.40 9.62 -10.25
C SER A 77 7.73 8.13 -10.33
N LEU A 78 8.97 7.74 -10.00
CA LEU A 78 9.41 6.35 -9.96
C LEU A 78 8.68 5.55 -8.89
N LEU A 79 8.59 6.06 -7.65
CA LEU A 79 7.91 5.35 -6.56
C LEU A 79 6.43 5.16 -6.87
N ASN A 80 5.77 6.18 -7.43
CA ASN A 80 4.37 6.07 -7.84
C ASN A 80 4.20 5.07 -8.99
N ALA A 81 5.03 5.15 -10.04
CA ALA A 81 4.97 4.22 -11.17
C ALA A 81 5.13 2.76 -10.71
N VAL A 82 6.15 2.49 -9.88
CA VAL A 82 6.39 1.17 -9.30
C VAL A 82 5.23 0.73 -8.40
N CYS A 83 4.62 1.65 -7.65
CA CYS A 83 3.43 1.35 -6.86
C CYS A 83 2.28 0.86 -7.75
N HIS A 84 1.96 1.55 -8.85
CA HIS A 84 0.92 1.10 -9.79
C HIS A 84 1.26 -0.27 -10.39
N ILE A 85 2.52 -0.52 -10.75
CA ILE A 85 2.99 -1.83 -11.20
C ILE A 85 2.69 -2.90 -10.14
N PHE A 86 3.13 -2.69 -8.89
CA PHE A 86 2.93 -3.67 -7.82
C PHE A 86 1.45 -3.94 -7.53
N ILE A 87 0.60 -2.92 -7.57
CA ILE A 87 -0.85 -3.09 -7.37
C ILE A 87 -1.43 -4.01 -8.44
N ARG A 88 -1.09 -3.81 -9.73
CA ARG A 88 -1.56 -4.70 -10.82
C ARG A 88 -0.99 -6.12 -10.66
N LEU A 89 0.30 -6.24 -10.34
CA LEU A 89 0.96 -7.54 -10.11
C LEU A 89 0.30 -8.35 -8.97
N ALA A 90 -0.04 -7.66 -7.88
CA ALA A 90 -0.73 -8.25 -6.72
C ALA A 90 -2.21 -8.57 -7.00
N SER A 91 -2.84 -7.90 -7.96
CA SER A 91 -4.28 -8.03 -8.22
C SER A 91 -4.61 -9.06 -9.30
N ASP A 92 -3.99 -8.97 -10.47
CA ASP A 92 -4.37 -9.78 -11.64
C ASP A 92 -3.24 -10.05 -12.64
N LEU A 93 -2.08 -9.40 -12.51
CA LEU A 93 -0.90 -9.62 -13.35
C LEU A 93 0.13 -10.55 -12.69
N HIS A 94 -0.34 -11.64 -12.07
CA HIS A 94 0.48 -12.52 -11.24
C HIS A 94 1.66 -13.18 -11.99
N VAL A 95 1.58 -13.32 -13.32
CA VAL A 95 2.67 -13.83 -14.16
C VAL A 95 3.96 -13.02 -14.03
N PHE A 96 3.86 -11.75 -13.61
CA PHE A 96 5.00 -10.84 -13.44
C PHE A 96 5.46 -10.68 -11.98
N ILE A 97 4.97 -11.47 -11.02
CA ILE A 97 5.39 -11.38 -9.60
C ILE A 97 6.91 -11.53 -9.43
N ALA A 98 7.57 -12.34 -10.25
CA ALA A 98 9.02 -12.48 -10.21
C ALA A 98 9.75 -11.16 -10.53
N ALA A 99 9.25 -10.40 -11.52
CA ALA A 99 9.77 -9.07 -11.84
C ALA A 99 9.55 -8.11 -10.66
N GLY A 100 8.34 -8.11 -10.09
CA GLY A 100 8.03 -7.30 -8.91
C GLY A 100 8.93 -7.61 -7.72
N THR A 101 9.23 -8.89 -7.48
CA THR A 101 10.15 -9.36 -6.43
C THR A 101 11.56 -8.80 -6.63
N SER A 102 12.06 -8.80 -7.88
CA SER A 102 13.38 -8.23 -8.20
C SER A 102 13.42 -6.73 -7.90
N ILE A 103 12.41 -5.98 -8.35
CA ILE A 103 12.30 -4.54 -8.08
C ILE A 103 12.26 -4.25 -6.58
N VAL A 104 11.51 -5.05 -5.80
CA VAL A 104 11.49 -4.92 -4.34
C VAL A 104 12.88 -5.07 -3.76
N ASN A 105 13.64 -6.09 -4.16
CA ASN A 105 15.00 -6.31 -3.64
C ASN A 105 15.92 -5.12 -3.94
N ASP A 106 15.81 -4.53 -5.13
CA ASP A 106 16.56 -3.33 -5.49
C ASP A 106 16.15 -2.12 -4.65
N ILE A 107 14.85 -1.91 -4.41
CA ILE A 107 14.35 -0.85 -3.53
C ILE A 107 14.81 -1.04 -2.08
N LEU A 108 14.79 -2.27 -1.56
CA LEU A 108 15.28 -2.55 -0.21
C LEU A 108 16.78 -2.31 -0.08
N SER A 109 17.53 -2.42 -1.19
CA SER A 109 18.98 -2.20 -1.25
C SER A 109 19.35 -0.71 -1.40
N TYR A 110 18.63 0.03 -2.25
CA TYR A 110 19.02 1.38 -2.66
C TYR A 110 18.02 2.48 -2.25
N GLY A 111 16.74 2.15 -2.13
CA GLY A 111 15.64 3.11 -1.95
C GLY A 111 15.26 3.43 -0.51
N MET A 112 15.59 2.57 0.46
CA MET A 112 15.11 2.73 1.85
C MET A 112 15.48 4.08 2.48
N LYS A 113 16.66 4.62 2.19
CA LYS A 113 17.07 5.95 2.69
C LYS A 113 16.14 7.07 2.19
N THR A 114 15.73 7.02 0.92
CA THR A 114 14.77 7.96 0.32
C THR A 114 13.39 7.77 0.92
N ILE A 115 12.92 6.52 1.06
CA ILE A 115 11.64 6.19 1.70
C ILE A 115 11.57 6.79 3.12
N TYR A 116 12.58 6.52 3.95
CA TYR A 116 12.67 7.10 5.29
C TYR A 116 12.72 8.64 5.28
N ASN A 117 13.36 9.23 4.28
CA ASN A 117 13.40 10.69 4.14
C ASN A 117 12.03 11.28 3.79
N PHE A 118 11.22 10.57 3.01
CA PHE A 118 9.85 10.96 2.63
C PHE A 118 8.84 10.77 3.76
N LEU A 119 9.11 9.84 4.69
CA LEU A 119 8.30 9.61 5.89
C LEU A 119 8.51 10.66 7.01
N LYS A 120 9.51 11.54 6.89
CA LYS A 120 9.76 12.58 7.90
C LYS A 120 8.60 13.58 7.98
N MET A 121 8.28 14.03 9.19
CA MET A 121 7.18 14.95 9.49
C MET A 121 7.20 16.25 8.65
N LYS A 122 8.41 16.77 8.35
CA LYS A 122 8.61 18.01 7.58
C LYS A 122 8.33 17.89 6.08
N GLN A 123 8.03 16.69 5.57
CA GLN A 123 7.81 16.47 4.14
C GLN A 123 6.37 16.79 3.73
N LYS A 124 6.21 17.17 2.45
CA LYS A 124 4.90 17.34 1.82
C LYS A 124 4.08 16.05 1.93
N ALA A 125 2.77 16.19 2.17
CA ALA A 125 1.85 15.05 2.33
C ALA A 125 1.93 14.08 1.14
N SER A 126 2.01 14.58 -0.09
CA SER A 126 2.15 13.76 -1.30
C SER A 126 3.39 12.84 -1.28
N ARG A 127 4.54 13.32 -0.78
CA ARG A 127 5.76 12.50 -0.67
C ARG A 127 5.61 11.40 0.35
N THR A 128 5.00 11.73 1.48
CA THR A 128 4.76 10.76 2.54
C THR A 128 3.76 9.70 2.10
N LYS A 129 2.67 10.08 1.41
CA LYS A 129 1.71 9.13 0.83
C LYS A 129 2.37 8.20 -0.19
N SER A 130 3.12 8.75 -1.14
CA SER A 130 3.89 7.96 -2.13
C SER A 130 4.77 6.88 -1.49
N ALA A 131 5.52 7.24 -0.43
CA ALA A 131 6.34 6.27 0.30
C ALA A 131 5.50 5.20 1.03
N LEU A 132 4.36 5.57 1.60
CA LEU A 132 3.46 4.65 2.31
C LEU A 132 2.73 3.70 1.34
N HIS A 133 2.25 4.21 0.22
CA HIS A 133 1.61 3.42 -0.84
C HIS A 133 2.59 2.44 -1.45
N LEU A 134 3.83 2.86 -1.73
CA LEU A 134 4.88 1.96 -2.18
C LEU A 134 5.13 0.84 -1.17
N LEU A 135 5.35 1.14 0.11
CA LEU A 135 5.58 0.11 1.13
C LEU A 135 4.40 -0.87 1.22
N THR A 136 3.18 -0.35 1.12
CA THR A 136 1.96 -1.17 1.18
C THR A 136 1.84 -2.07 -0.04
N SER A 137 2.10 -1.55 -1.24
CA SER A 137 2.05 -2.34 -2.48
C SER A 137 3.18 -3.37 -2.58
N MET A 138 4.36 -3.10 -2.03
CA MET A 138 5.44 -4.10 -1.92
C MET A 138 5.02 -5.29 -1.05
N ILE A 139 4.37 -5.02 0.08
CA ILE A 139 3.87 -6.06 1.00
C ILE A 139 2.74 -6.87 0.36
N ALA A 140 1.91 -6.22 -0.46
CA ALA A 140 0.81 -6.85 -1.18
C ALA A 140 1.24 -7.93 -2.19
N LEU A 141 2.49 -7.93 -2.64
CA LEU A 141 3.00 -8.95 -3.57
C LEU A 141 3.07 -10.37 -2.95
N GLY A 142 3.01 -10.50 -1.63
CA GLY A 142 2.87 -11.79 -0.95
C GLY A 142 3.79 -12.00 0.26
N ASN A 143 3.51 -13.05 1.05
CA ASN A 143 4.14 -13.28 2.36
C ASN A 143 5.68 -13.27 2.38
N PRO A 144 6.41 -13.93 1.46
CA PRO A 144 7.87 -13.91 1.49
C PRO A 144 8.48 -12.51 1.30
N ILE A 145 7.81 -11.68 0.50
CA ILE A 145 8.24 -10.30 0.22
C ILE A 145 7.85 -9.41 1.40
N ALA A 146 6.62 -9.58 1.91
CA ALA A 146 6.12 -8.86 3.07
C ALA A 146 7.09 -8.93 4.27
N LEU A 147 7.57 -10.13 4.61
CA LEU A 147 8.50 -10.31 5.73
C LEU A 147 9.83 -9.57 5.51
N GLN A 148 10.34 -9.53 4.28
CA GLN A 148 11.56 -8.79 3.95
C GLN A 148 11.36 -7.29 4.09
N VAL A 149 10.25 -6.75 3.57
CA VAL A 149 9.92 -5.33 3.69
C VAL A 149 9.77 -4.94 5.16
N VAL A 150 8.97 -5.70 5.91
CA VAL A 150 8.74 -5.49 7.34
C VAL A 150 10.05 -5.52 8.14
N SER A 151 10.98 -6.42 7.81
CA SER A 151 12.28 -6.49 8.49
C SER A 151 13.14 -5.22 8.33
N LYS A 152 12.89 -4.43 7.28
CA LYS A 152 13.57 -3.14 7.04
C LYS A 152 12.86 -1.97 7.73
N LEU A 153 11.66 -2.18 8.26
CA LEU A 153 10.89 -1.15 8.96
C LEU A 153 11.23 -1.10 10.45
N ASN A 154 11.91 -0.05 10.87
CA ASN A 154 12.11 0.30 12.26
C ASN A 154 10.88 1.02 12.85
N PHE A 155 9.93 0.27 13.41
CA PHE A 155 8.74 0.82 14.10
C PHE A 155 9.08 1.59 15.39
N SER A 156 10.29 1.43 15.94
CA SER A 156 10.74 2.25 17.08
C SER A 156 11.11 3.68 16.67
N ASN A 157 11.16 3.99 15.37
CA ASN A 157 11.43 5.33 14.90
C ASN A 157 10.25 6.28 15.24
N PRO A 158 10.49 7.39 15.98
CA PRO A 158 9.43 8.32 16.39
C PRO A 158 8.72 9.01 15.22
N GLU A 159 9.29 8.99 14.01
CA GLU A 159 8.58 9.50 12.83
C GLU A 159 7.32 8.68 12.53
N PHE A 160 7.29 7.36 12.81
CA PHE A 160 6.12 6.51 12.59
C PHE A 160 4.94 6.88 13.49
N SER A 161 5.18 7.14 14.78
CA SER A 161 4.10 7.57 15.69
C SER A 161 3.54 8.93 15.27
N ARG A 162 4.39 9.82 14.76
CA ARG A 162 3.98 11.15 14.26
C ARG A 162 3.07 11.07 13.03
N LEU A 163 3.18 10.04 12.19
CA LEU A 163 2.30 9.85 11.03
C LEU A 163 0.83 9.68 11.43
N LEU A 164 0.54 9.09 12.61
CA LEU A 164 -0.83 8.95 13.14
C LEU A 164 -1.52 10.29 13.41
N ASN A 165 -0.73 11.35 13.60
CA ASN A 165 -1.22 12.70 13.90
C ASN A 165 -1.36 13.58 12.65
N ARG A 166 -1.00 13.09 11.46
CA ARG A 166 -1.10 13.83 10.20
C ARG A 166 -2.46 13.65 9.52
N THR A 167 -3.50 14.19 10.16
CA THR A 167 -4.86 14.16 9.63
C THR A 167 -5.14 15.34 8.70
N ASN A 168 -5.78 15.09 7.56
CA ASN A 168 -6.33 16.12 6.69
C ASN A 168 -7.71 15.72 6.15
N PHE A 169 -8.78 16.26 6.75
CA PHE A 169 -10.15 15.93 6.37
C PHE A 169 -10.63 16.55 5.05
N SER A 170 -9.81 17.41 4.41
CA SER A 170 -10.16 18.03 3.12
C SER A 170 -9.73 17.20 1.91
N GLU A 171 -8.81 16.25 2.10
CA GLU A 171 -8.35 15.34 1.06
C GLU A 171 -9.15 14.04 1.16
N ASP A 172 -9.32 13.36 0.03
CA ASP A 172 -9.92 12.03 0.02
C ASP A 172 -9.13 11.11 0.96
N GLU A 173 -7.82 10.97 0.72
CA GLU A 173 -6.93 10.22 1.60
C GLU A 173 -5.87 11.14 2.22
N ASP A 174 -5.80 11.16 3.55
CA ASP A 174 -4.72 11.82 4.28
C ASP A 174 -3.56 10.87 4.63
N VAL A 175 -2.45 11.44 5.10
CA VAL A 175 -1.23 10.68 5.45
C VAL A 175 -1.52 9.65 6.54
N ARG A 176 -2.38 10.00 7.51
CA ARG A 176 -2.79 9.05 8.55
C ARG A 176 -3.45 7.82 7.93
N THR A 177 -4.38 8.00 7.00
CA THR A 177 -5.11 6.90 6.36
C THR A 177 -4.18 5.98 5.59
N ALA A 178 -3.28 6.55 4.77
CA ALA A 178 -2.25 5.78 4.06
C ALA A 178 -1.36 4.97 5.03
N PHE A 179 -1.01 5.55 6.18
CA PHE A 179 -0.20 4.87 7.19
C PHE A 179 -0.99 3.74 7.89
N LEU A 180 -2.27 3.95 8.19
CA LEU A 180 -3.13 2.91 8.75
C LEU A 180 -3.28 1.73 7.79
N ASN A 181 -3.41 1.98 6.49
CA ASN A 181 -3.47 0.93 5.46
C ASN A 181 -2.21 0.06 5.46
N LEU A 182 -1.04 0.68 5.57
CA LEU A 182 0.23 -0.03 5.74
C LEU A 182 0.22 -0.92 6.99
N ILE A 183 -0.18 -0.37 8.14
CA ILE A 183 -0.19 -1.12 9.41
C ILE A 183 -1.17 -2.29 9.38
N VAL A 184 -2.38 -2.10 8.86
CA VAL A 184 -3.39 -3.16 8.73
C VAL A 184 -2.85 -4.30 7.87
N LEU A 185 -2.22 -3.97 6.75
CA LEU A 185 -1.65 -4.99 5.87
C LEU A 185 -0.51 -5.74 6.55
N ILE A 186 0.39 -5.03 7.26
CA ILE A 186 1.47 -5.67 8.03
C ILE A 186 0.92 -6.63 9.08
N ILE A 187 -0.11 -6.24 9.85
CA ILE A 187 -0.73 -7.09 10.86
C ILE A 187 -1.34 -8.36 10.22
N THR A 188 -1.87 -8.23 9.01
CA THR A 188 -2.51 -9.33 8.27
C THR A 188 -1.49 -10.39 7.86
N VAL A 189 -0.34 -9.97 7.34
CA VAL A 189 0.70 -10.85 6.79
C VAL A 189 1.77 -11.29 7.80
N SER A 190 1.85 -10.65 8.97
CA SER A 190 2.95 -10.88 9.91
C SER A 190 2.61 -11.86 11.03
N ASN A 191 3.68 -12.41 11.63
CA ASN A 191 3.59 -13.24 12.82
C ASN A 191 3.40 -12.42 14.11
N ASN A 192 3.06 -13.11 15.20
CA ASN A 192 2.75 -12.48 16.49
C ASN A 192 3.89 -11.61 17.07
N ASN A 193 5.16 -11.87 16.72
CA ASN A 193 6.30 -11.11 17.23
C ASN A 193 6.41 -9.73 16.57
N THR A 194 6.21 -9.65 15.25
CA THR A 194 6.13 -8.36 14.54
C THR A 194 4.93 -7.55 15.01
N ILE A 195 3.77 -8.20 15.19
CA ILE A 195 2.57 -7.55 15.73
C ILE A 195 2.88 -6.93 17.09
N ARG A 196 3.57 -7.67 17.96
CA ARG A 196 3.99 -7.19 19.27
C ARG A 196 4.90 -5.95 19.18
N GLN A 197 5.88 -5.92 18.27
CA GLN A 197 6.74 -4.75 18.06
C GLN A 197 5.98 -3.50 17.60
N ILE A 198 4.94 -3.65 16.77
CA ILE A 198 4.08 -2.55 16.30
C ILE A 198 3.22 -2.02 17.46
N VAL A 199 2.73 -2.92 18.31
CA VAL A 199 1.90 -2.59 19.47
C VAL A 199 2.71 -1.96 20.60
N GLU A 200 3.97 -2.34 20.77
CA GLU A 200 4.87 -1.87 21.83
C GLU A 200 5.54 -0.51 21.54
N VAL A 201 5.22 0.16 20.42
CA VAL A 201 5.69 1.52 20.14
C VAL A 201 5.27 2.43 21.30
N LYS A 202 6.28 3.00 21.97
CA LYS A 202 6.30 3.51 23.36
C LYS A 202 5.32 4.65 23.72
N GLU A 203 4.42 5.06 22.85
CA GLU A 203 3.32 5.95 23.20
C GLU A 203 2.01 5.14 23.32
N SER A 204 1.97 4.36 24.41
CA SER A 204 0.85 3.55 24.89
C SER A 204 0.23 2.57 23.85
N PRO A 205 0.30 1.24 24.07
CA PRO A 205 -0.38 0.25 23.21
C PRO A 205 -1.90 0.48 23.13
N ASN A 206 -2.48 1.06 24.19
CA ASN A 206 -3.89 1.43 24.26
C ASN A 206 -4.25 2.68 23.46
N THR A 207 -3.29 3.41 22.88
CA THR A 207 -3.54 4.54 22.00
C THR A 207 -3.31 4.18 20.55
N VAL A 208 -2.29 3.40 20.18
CA VAL A 208 -2.07 3.05 18.77
C VAL A 208 -3.17 2.14 18.22
N ILE A 209 -3.41 0.97 18.83
CA ILE A 209 -4.47 0.05 18.38
C ILE A 209 -5.85 0.68 18.55
N THR A 210 -6.10 1.32 19.70
CA THR A 210 -7.40 1.96 19.93
C THR A 210 -7.62 3.16 19.01
N ASN A 211 -6.59 3.92 18.64
CA ASN A 211 -6.73 4.98 17.64
C ASN A 211 -6.90 4.38 16.25
N ILE A 212 -6.17 3.32 15.87
CA ILE A 212 -6.37 2.56 14.63
C ILE A 212 -7.83 2.13 14.54
N LEU A 213 -8.34 1.40 15.55
CA LEU A 213 -9.72 0.90 15.65
C LEU A 213 -10.78 2.01 15.74
N LYS A 214 -10.49 3.13 16.42
CA LYS A 214 -11.39 4.30 16.48
C LYS A 214 -11.39 5.14 15.20
N SER A 215 -10.35 5.07 14.37
CA SER A 215 -10.29 5.74 13.06
C SER A 215 -10.75 4.90 11.86
N ILE A 216 -11.42 3.78 12.14
CA ILE A 216 -12.23 3.04 11.17
C ILE A 216 -13.66 3.64 10.99
N PRO A 217 -13.92 4.97 10.89
CA PRO A 217 -15.19 5.42 10.30
C PRO A 217 -15.17 5.44 8.77
N LYS A 218 -14.00 5.57 8.14
CA LYS A 218 -13.80 5.58 6.68
C LYS A 218 -12.35 5.16 6.35
N PRO A 219 -12.06 3.88 6.14
CA PRO A 219 -10.68 3.44 5.98
C PRO A 219 -10.12 3.66 4.56
N TYR A 220 -10.93 4.12 3.62
CA TYR A 220 -10.70 3.87 2.21
C TYR A 220 -11.28 4.98 1.36
N SER A 221 -10.43 5.94 0.99
CA SER A 221 -10.83 6.98 0.06
C SER A 221 -10.05 6.91 -1.25
N GLU A 222 -8.89 6.26 -1.27
CA GLU A 222 -8.28 5.84 -2.52
C GLU A 222 -8.86 4.46 -2.91
N PRO A 223 -9.66 4.36 -3.98
CA PRO A 223 -10.39 3.14 -4.32
C PRO A 223 -9.46 1.95 -4.54
N LEU A 224 -8.31 2.18 -5.16
CA LEU A 224 -7.36 1.15 -5.56
C LEU A 224 -6.68 0.47 -4.37
N MET A 225 -6.12 1.26 -3.45
CA MET A 225 -5.49 0.71 -2.24
C MET A 225 -6.51 0.07 -1.32
N SER A 226 -7.76 0.55 -1.32
CA SER A 226 -8.83 -0.09 -0.57
C SER A 226 -9.22 -1.45 -1.11
N GLU A 227 -9.35 -1.59 -2.42
CA GLU A 227 -9.72 -2.84 -3.08
C GLU A 227 -8.61 -3.87 -2.90
N LEU A 228 -7.35 -3.44 -3.01
CA LEU A 228 -6.18 -4.29 -2.77
C LEU A 228 -6.14 -4.80 -1.32
N VAL A 229 -6.24 -3.90 -0.33
CA VAL A 229 -6.21 -4.27 1.09
C VAL A 229 -7.37 -5.21 1.44
N VAL A 230 -8.58 -4.93 0.95
CA VAL A 230 -9.75 -5.79 1.16
C VAL A 230 -9.56 -7.15 0.51
N SER A 231 -9.00 -7.21 -0.69
CA SER A 231 -8.74 -8.47 -1.40
C SER A 231 -7.72 -9.33 -0.67
N ILE A 232 -6.65 -8.72 -0.14
CA ILE A 232 -5.64 -9.42 0.66
C ILE A 232 -6.23 -9.90 1.98
N LEU A 233 -7.03 -9.09 2.67
CA LEU A 233 -7.71 -9.49 3.91
C LEU A 233 -8.62 -10.70 3.70
N LYS A 234 -9.39 -10.71 2.60
CA LYS A 234 -10.24 -11.85 2.23
C LYS A 234 -9.41 -13.10 1.93
N ALA A 235 -8.32 -12.96 1.18
CA ALA A 235 -7.43 -14.07 0.85
C ALA A 235 -6.71 -14.63 2.08
N GLU A 236 -6.30 -13.78 3.03
CA GLU A 236 -5.68 -14.19 4.28
C GLU A 236 -6.67 -14.92 5.19
N LEU A 237 -7.90 -14.41 5.30
CA LEU A 237 -8.96 -15.05 6.09
C LEU A 237 -9.25 -16.45 5.58
N ALA A 238 -9.43 -16.61 4.26
CA ALA A 238 -9.65 -17.90 3.64
C ALA A 238 -8.48 -18.88 3.87
N ARG A 239 -7.23 -18.39 3.86
CA ARG A 239 -6.04 -19.20 4.15
C ARG A 239 -6.02 -19.68 5.60
N ARG A 240 -6.33 -18.80 6.55
CA ARG A 240 -6.36 -19.13 7.98
C ARG A 240 -7.50 -20.09 8.34
N GLU A 241 -8.63 -20.03 7.62
CA GLU A 241 -9.70 -21.03 7.75
C GLU A 241 -9.28 -22.40 7.20
N ALA A 242 -8.47 -22.43 6.14
CA ALA A 242 -7.95 -23.67 5.55
C ALA A 242 -6.84 -24.34 6.39
N ASP A 243 -6.08 -23.56 7.16
CA ASP A 243 -5.00 -24.05 8.04
C ASP A 243 -5.49 -24.59 9.40
N VAL A 244 -6.80 -24.58 9.69
CA VAL A 244 -7.36 -25.23 10.88
C VAL A 244 -7.54 -26.73 10.61
N PRO A 245 -6.77 -27.64 11.24
CA PRO A 245 -7.04 -29.06 11.14
C PRO A 245 -8.38 -29.35 11.83
N VAL A 246 -9.25 -30.10 11.17
CA VAL A 246 -10.50 -30.63 11.73
C VAL A 246 -10.15 -31.73 12.74
N THR A 247 -9.64 -31.35 13.91
CA THR A 247 -9.59 -32.20 15.11
C THR A 247 -9.57 -31.32 16.35
N GLU A 248 -10.67 -31.39 17.10
CA GLU A 248 -10.87 -30.95 18.49
C GLU A 248 -10.57 -29.49 18.82
N VAL A 249 -11.57 -28.62 18.61
CA VAL A 249 -11.80 -27.46 19.50
C VAL A 249 -13.28 -27.42 19.86
N GLU A 250 -13.70 -28.37 20.70
CA GLU A 250 -14.81 -28.11 21.62
C GLU A 250 -14.28 -27.35 22.84
N CYS A 251 -15.05 -26.34 23.22
CA CYS A 251 -14.93 -25.47 24.40
C CYS A 251 -13.88 -24.34 24.35
N TYR A 252 -14.43 -23.11 24.30
CA TYR A 252 -13.83 -21.80 24.59
C TYR A 252 -13.29 -20.94 23.43
N SER A 253 -14.09 -20.69 22.37
CA SER A 253 -13.99 -19.38 21.67
C SER A 253 -15.26 -18.91 20.95
N THR A 254 -16.28 -19.74 20.77
CA THR A 254 -17.45 -19.40 19.93
C THR A 254 -18.47 -18.45 20.55
N LYS A 255 -18.32 -18.03 21.82
CA LYS A 255 -19.24 -17.07 22.45
C LYS A 255 -18.80 -15.60 22.39
N ALA A 256 -17.51 -15.32 22.24
CA ALA A 256 -17.02 -13.93 22.18
C ALA A 256 -17.19 -13.30 20.79
N SER A 257 -16.94 -14.08 19.72
CA SER A 257 -17.02 -13.58 18.34
C SER A 257 -18.45 -13.41 17.85
N THR A 258 -19.38 -14.28 18.26
CA THR A 258 -20.81 -14.14 17.92
C THR A 258 -21.47 -12.99 18.69
N SER A 259 -21.09 -12.76 19.95
CA SER A 259 -21.54 -11.58 20.72
C SER A 259 -21.14 -10.27 20.04
N ALA A 260 -19.87 -10.15 19.62
CA ALA A 260 -19.37 -8.94 18.97
C ALA A 260 -20.00 -8.70 17.59
N LEU A 261 -20.23 -9.75 16.80
CA LEU A 261 -20.91 -9.66 15.50
C LEU A 261 -22.40 -9.33 15.63
N LEU A 262 -23.06 -9.87 16.66
CA LEU A 262 -24.45 -9.51 16.99
C LEU A 262 -24.57 -8.05 17.42
N ASP A 263 -23.64 -7.54 18.24
CA ASP A 263 -23.63 -6.14 18.67
C ASP A 263 -23.41 -5.17 17.50
N ILE A 264 -22.55 -5.52 16.54
CA ILE A 264 -22.32 -4.73 15.33
C ILE A 264 -23.60 -4.69 14.47
N SER A 265 -24.27 -5.83 14.26
CA SER A 265 -25.52 -5.90 13.50
C SER A 265 -26.67 -5.11 14.17
N HIS A 266 -26.70 -5.09 15.51
CA HIS A 266 -27.71 -4.36 16.28
C HIS A 266 -27.48 -2.84 16.25
N LEU A 267 -26.22 -2.42 16.21
CA LEU A 267 -25.82 -1.02 16.04
C LEU A 267 -26.13 -0.52 14.62
N GLU A 268 -25.92 -1.34 13.59
CA GLU A 268 -26.28 -1.02 12.20
C GLU A 268 -27.80 -0.89 12.01
N LYS A 269 -28.60 -1.80 12.61
CA LYS A 269 -30.07 -1.68 12.60
C LYS A 269 -30.55 -0.40 13.29
N LYS A 270 -30.00 -0.07 14.47
CA LYS A 270 -30.33 1.19 15.19
C LYS A 270 -29.91 2.44 14.42
N ARG A 271 -28.88 2.36 13.56
CA ARG A 271 -28.43 3.46 12.70
C ARG A 271 -29.36 3.65 11.50
N HIS A 272 -29.82 2.56 10.88
CA HIS A 272 -30.79 2.64 9.78
C HIS A 272 -32.15 3.20 10.23
N LEU A 273 -32.60 2.86 11.44
CA LEU A 273 -33.82 3.42 12.04
C LEU A 273 -33.67 4.90 12.43
N ARG A 274 -32.46 5.39 12.74
CA ARG A 274 -32.20 6.81 13.01
C ARG A 274 -32.14 7.65 11.72
N ASN A 275 -31.53 7.12 10.66
CA ASN A 275 -31.46 7.82 9.37
C ASN A 275 -32.79 7.86 8.61
N LYS A 276 -33.77 7.01 8.96
CA LYS A 276 -35.14 7.07 8.43
C LYS A 276 -36.05 8.08 9.12
N LYS A 277 -35.60 8.72 10.20
CA LYS A 277 -36.36 9.76 10.93
C LYS A 277 -35.94 11.20 10.56
N ILE A 278 -35.03 11.34 9.60
CA ILE A 278 -34.56 12.63 9.07
C ILE A 278 -34.88 12.66 7.58
N TYR A 279 -36.16 12.47 7.24
CA TYR A 279 -36.84 12.92 6.03
C TYR A 279 -38.34 12.91 6.32
#